data_AF-A0A7T0JRH6-F1
#
_entry.id   AF-A0A7T0JRH6-F1
#
_cell.length_a   1.000
_cell.length_b   1.000
_cell.length_c   1.000
_cell.angle_alpha   90.00
_cell.angle_beta   90.00
_cell.angle_gamma   90.00
#
_symmetry.space_group_name_H-M   'P 1'
#
loop_
_entity.id
_entity.type
_entity.pdbx_description
1 polymer ?
#
loop_
_entity_poly.entity_id
_entity_poly.type
_entity_poly.pdbx_seq_one_letter_code
_entity_poly.pdbx_strand_id
1 'polypeptide(L)'
;MTSLKKHTVKLASAGVLVFGSLAGLLAPASASAALVTGNATISIDNTAFSTATGGWTVNHFFDASYNETAINASTAGGTTSTTNMLFPVNTNITTTSYAGNRTLQATTMDSSDTATGQIGLSGALTMTGALGNLYPYDFKLQKFSGVWNLVSYDSAFKNTTFLQLTNAIESVNGSGQLSLSGDLVFGGGMSPTTASSIFGLTWSSFLGVQSINQNLVVGHLSLAPAAVPVPAAVWLFGSGLLGLLGVTRGKAKFSA
;
A
#
# COMPACT_ATOMS: atom_id res chain seq x y z
N MET A 1 84.56 -16.89 9.69
CA MET A 1 83.35 -17.06 10.52
C MET A 1 82.55 -15.76 10.46
N THR A 2 81.54 -15.74 9.61
CA THR A 2 80.74 -14.56 9.25
C THR A 2 79.49 -14.47 10.14
N SER A 3 79.33 -13.33 10.82
CA SER A 3 78.21 -13.00 11.70
C SER A 3 76.98 -12.61 10.87
N LEU A 4 75.90 -13.41 10.94
CA LEU A 4 74.60 -13.09 10.35
C LEU A 4 73.75 -12.31 11.37
N LYS A 5 73.51 -11.03 11.08
CA LYS A 5 72.56 -10.17 11.82
C LYS A 5 71.13 -10.68 11.60
N LYS A 6 70.42 -11.00 12.69
CA LYS A 6 68.97 -11.26 12.69
C LYS A 6 68.22 -9.92 12.62
N HIS A 7 67.48 -9.70 11.55
CA HIS A 7 66.49 -8.61 11.47
C HIS A 7 65.16 -9.10 12.04
N THR A 8 64.79 -8.60 13.22
CA THR A 8 63.44 -8.76 13.79
C THR A 8 62.48 -7.82 13.07
N VAL A 9 61.56 -8.39 12.29
CA VAL A 9 60.40 -7.67 11.74
C VAL A 9 59.40 -7.46 12.87
N LYS A 10 59.28 -6.23 13.35
CA LYS A 10 58.19 -5.80 14.24
C LYS A 10 56.92 -5.73 13.38
N LEU A 11 55.98 -6.66 13.57
CA LEU A 11 54.62 -6.50 13.04
C LEU A 11 53.95 -5.38 13.85
N ALA A 12 53.85 -4.21 13.23
CA ALA A 12 53.05 -3.11 13.73
C ALA A 12 51.57 -3.52 13.72
N SER A 13 50.92 -3.19 14.82
CA SER A 13 49.48 -3.05 15.00
C SER A 13 48.83 -2.31 13.81
N ALA A 14 47.93 -2.97 13.10
CA ALA A 14 46.89 -2.32 12.29
C ALA A 14 45.80 -3.33 11.94
N GLY A 15 44.54 -2.99 12.22
CA GLY A 15 43.40 -3.67 11.58
C GLY A 15 42.31 -4.23 12.49
N VAL A 16 41.97 -3.59 13.62
CA VAL A 16 40.60 -3.70 14.14
C VAL A 16 39.74 -2.76 13.30
N LEU A 17 39.26 -3.25 12.16
CA LEU A 17 38.22 -2.58 11.39
C LEU A 17 36.90 -2.77 12.16
N VAL A 18 36.51 -1.71 12.86
CA VAL A 18 35.20 -1.55 13.47
C VAL A 18 34.16 -1.51 12.34
N PHE A 19 33.54 -2.66 12.04
CA PHE A 19 32.35 -2.77 11.20
C PHE A 19 31.08 -2.37 11.97
N GLY A 20 31.12 -1.22 12.64
CA GLY A 20 30.02 -0.72 13.45
C GLY A 20 29.69 0.72 13.08
N SER A 21 28.95 0.91 11.98
CA SER A 21 28.06 2.07 11.73
C SER A 21 27.72 2.33 10.26
N LEU A 22 28.32 1.63 9.28
CA LEU A 22 28.00 1.84 7.86
C LEU A 22 26.70 1.15 7.38
N ALA A 23 25.66 1.12 8.22
CA ALA A 23 24.31 0.69 7.85
C ALA A 23 23.35 1.88 7.65
N GLY A 24 23.80 3.12 7.88
CA GLY A 24 22.94 4.31 7.87
C GLY A 24 23.07 5.26 6.67
N LEU A 25 23.97 5.00 5.70
CA LEU A 25 24.36 6.03 4.71
C LEU A 25 23.77 5.88 3.31
N LEU A 26 22.69 5.11 3.13
CA LEU A 26 21.95 5.07 1.87
C LEU A 26 20.44 4.91 2.11
N ALA A 27 19.86 5.74 2.97
CA ALA A 27 18.42 5.98 2.91
C ALA A 27 18.17 7.06 1.85
N PRO A 28 17.46 6.77 0.74
CA PRO A 28 17.12 7.80 -0.24
C PRO A 28 16.31 8.91 0.44
N ALA A 29 16.71 10.16 0.20
CA ALA A 29 16.14 11.39 0.78
C ALA A 29 14.76 11.76 0.18
N SER A 30 13.95 10.77 -0.15
CA SER A 30 12.55 10.92 -0.58
C SER A 30 11.67 10.01 0.27
N ALA A 31 11.72 10.21 1.58
CA ALA A 31 11.14 9.33 2.61
C ALA A 31 9.61 9.43 2.77
N SER A 32 8.92 10.36 2.11
CA SER A 32 7.47 10.54 2.39
C SER A 32 6.56 9.55 1.65
N ALA A 33 7.04 8.83 0.63
CA ALA A 33 6.26 7.80 -0.10
C ALA A 33 6.76 6.37 0.15
N ALA A 34 7.86 6.19 0.88
CA ALA A 34 8.56 4.92 1.05
C ALA A 34 7.93 3.99 2.12
N LEU A 35 6.87 4.42 2.79
CA LEU A 35 6.36 3.80 4.02
C LEU A 35 5.01 3.09 3.84
N VAL A 36 4.37 3.27 2.69
CA VAL A 36 3.17 2.51 2.30
C VAL A 36 3.45 1.81 0.98
N THR A 37 3.45 0.49 1.00
CA THR A 37 3.77 -0.35 -0.15
C THR A 37 2.87 -1.58 -0.19
N GLY A 38 2.88 -2.32 -1.30
CA GLY A 38 2.11 -3.54 -1.45
C GLY A 38 0.77 -3.31 -2.14
N ASN A 39 -0.21 -4.14 -1.79
CA ASN A 39 -1.53 -4.13 -2.40
C ASN A 39 -2.59 -3.99 -1.32
N ALA A 40 -3.54 -3.08 -1.51
CA ALA A 40 -4.81 -3.13 -0.80
C ALA A 40 -5.67 -4.23 -1.44
N THR A 41 -6.05 -5.21 -0.64
CA THR A 41 -6.95 -6.29 -1.03
C THR A 41 -8.35 -5.94 -0.52
N ILE A 42 -9.31 -5.86 -1.43
CA ILE A 42 -10.70 -5.51 -1.12
C ILE A 42 -11.61 -6.68 -1.50
N SER A 43 -12.49 -7.05 -0.58
CA SER A 43 -13.61 -7.96 -0.87
C SER A 43 -14.93 -7.26 -0.58
N ILE A 44 -15.90 -7.42 -1.47
CA ILE A 44 -17.25 -6.85 -1.36
C ILE A 44 -18.27 -7.99 -1.41
N ASP A 45 -19.14 -8.04 -0.41
CA ASP A 45 -20.35 -8.86 -0.44
C ASP A 45 -21.45 -8.09 -1.19
N ASN A 46 -21.73 -8.48 -2.43
CA ASN A 46 -22.74 -7.84 -3.26
C ASN A 46 -24.15 -7.90 -2.66
N THR A 47 -24.46 -8.87 -1.79
CA THR A 47 -25.78 -8.95 -1.14
C THR A 47 -25.94 -7.85 -0.10
N ALA A 48 -24.96 -7.71 0.78
CA ALA A 48 -24.91 -6.66 1.79
C ALA A 48 -24.76 -5.28 1.12
N PHE A 49 -23.89 -5.17 0.12
CA PHE A 49 -23.67 -3.94 -0.63
C PHE A 49 -24.94 -3.47 -1.37
N SER A 50 -25.67 -4.38 -2.02
CA SER A 50 -26.96 -4.08 -2.65
C SER A 50 -27.99 -3.59 -1.63
N THR A 51 -28.02 -4.20 -0.45
CA THR A 51 -28.90 -3.76 0.65
C THR A 51 -28.52 -2.35 1.12
N ALA A 52 -27.23 -2.05 1.25
CA ALA A 52 -26.73 -0.76 1.71
C ALA A 52 -26.92 0.37 0.68
N THR A 53 -26.96 0.04 -0.61
CA THR A 53 -26.95 1.01 -1.71
C THR A 53 -28.28 1.13 -2.44
N GLY A 54 -29.32 0.37 -2.05
CA GLY A 54 -30.62 0.42 -2.70
C GLY A 54 -30.67 -0.34 -4.03
N GLY A 55 -29.94 -1.45 -4.15
CA GLY A 55 -29.99 -2.35 -5.30
C GLY A 55 -28.77 -2.34 -6.22
N TRP A 56 -27.67 -1.69 -5.83
CA TRP A 56 -26.44 -1.67 -6.63
C TRP A 56 -25.49 -2.79 -6.25
N THR A 57 -24.83 -3.37 -7.25
CA THR A 57 -23.84 -4.43 -7.06
C THR A 57 -22.55 -4.08 -7.78
N VAL A 58 -21.41 -4.52 -7.25
CA VAL A 58 -20.13 -4.45 -7.96
C VAL A 58 -20.14 -5.53 -9.04
N ASN A 59 -19.86 -5.14 -10.28
CA ASN A 59 -19.96 -6.01 -11.45
C ASN A 59 -18.58 -6.44 -11.94
N HIS A 60 -17.68 -5.49 -12.21
CA HIS A 60 -16.30 -5.79 -12.62
C HIS A 60 -15.27 -5.01 -11.82
N PHE A 61 -14.11 -5.64 -11.64
CA PHE A 61 -12.88 -5.05 -11.14
C PHE A 61 -11.85 -5.00 -12.27
N PHE A 62 -11.21 -3.85 -12.43
CA PHE A 62 -10.13 -3.61 -13.38
C PHE A 62 -8.85 -3.34 -12.60
N ASP A 63 -7.82 -4.14 -12.84
CA ASP A 63 -6.54 -4.00 -12.12
C ASP A 63 -5.69 -2.82 -12.64
N ALA A 64 -4.48 -2.69 -12.11
CA ALA A 64 -3.57 -1.61 -12.45
C ALA A 64 -3.18 -1.54 -13.94
N SER A 65 -3.30 -2.64 -14.71
CA SER A 65 -3.03 -2.62 -16.15
C SER A 65 -4.02 -1.75 -16.94
N TYR A 66 -5.16 -1.42 -16.32
CA TYR A 66 -6.21 -0.57 -16.90
C TYR A 66 -6.16 0.89 -16.43
N ASN A 67 -5.14 1.31 -15.66
CA ASN A 67 -5.09 2.68 -15.12
C ASN A 67 -5.17 3.77 -16.19
N GLU A 68 -4.56 3.55 -17.36
CA GLU A 68 -4.58 4.50 -18.47
C GLU A 68 -5.77 4.28 -19.43
N THR A 69 -6.56 3.24 -19.20
CA THR A 69 -7.71 2.87 -20.04
C THR A 69 -8.98 3.52 -19.50
N ALA A 70 -9.71 4.23 -20.35
CA ALA A 70 -11.03 4.74 -20.01
C ALA A 70 -11.98 3.58 -19.69
N ILE A 71 -12.61 3.61 -18.51
CA ILE A 71 -13.60 2.60 -18.10
C ILE A 71 -15.00 3.15 -18.39
N ASN A 72 -15.72 2.51 -19.31
CA ASN A 72 -17.05 2.90 -19.76
C ASN A 72 -17.83 1.66 -20.24
N ALA A 73 -19.01 1.87 -20.83
CA ALA A 73 -19.91 0.79 -21.26
C ALA A 73 -19.34 -0.13 -22.35
N SER A 74 -18.31 0.32 -23.08
CA SER A 74 -17.64 -0.44 -24.14
C SER A 74 -16.33 -1.09 -23.68
N THR A 75 -15.86 -0.79 -22.47
CA THR A 75 -14.60 -1.33 -21.95
C THR A 75 -14.77 -2.82 -21.69
N ALA A 76 -14.01 -3.63 -22.42
CA ALA A 76 -13.95 -5.08 -22.24
C ALA A 76 -12.81 -5.46 -21.28
N GLY A 77 -12.97 -6.60 -20.60
CA GLY A 77 -12.00 -7.14 -19.66
C GLY A 77 -12.38 -6.91 -18.20
N GLY A 78 -11.38 -6.88 -17.33
CA GLY A 78 -11.59 -6.95 -15.89
C GLY A 78 -12.05 -8.34 -15.42
N THR A 79 -12.25 -8.47 -14.12
CA THR A 79 -12.74 -9.69 -13.47
C THR A 79 -14.07 -9.42 -12.78
N THR A 80 -14.96 -10.41 -12.78
CA THR A 80 -16.26 -10.35 -12.10
C THR A 80 -16.19 -10.80 -10.64
N SER A 81 -15.02 -11.25 -10.16
CA SER A 81 -14.84 -11.58 -8.76
C SER A 81 -14.90 -10.30 -7.91
N THR A 82 -15.81 -10.29 -6.93
CA THR A 82 -15.84 -9.26 -5.88
C THR A 82 -15.01 -9.65 -4.66
N THR A 83 -14.26 -10.74 -4.73
CA THR A 83 -13.39 -11.23 -3.66
C THR A 83 -11.93 -11.03 -4.03
N ASN A 84 -11.12 -10.65 -3.04
CA ASN A 84 -9.67 -10.47 -3.14
C ASN A 84 -9.23 -9.59 -4.33
N MET A 85 -9.95 -8.51 -4.60
CA MET A 85 -9.59 -7.54 -5.62
C MET A 85 -8.32 -6.81 -5.18
N LEU A 86 -7.29 -6.85 -6.01
CA LEU A 86 -5.97 -6.31 -5.68
C LEU A 86 -5.82 -4.90 -6.24
N PHE A 87 -5.71 -3.92 -5.35
CA PHE A 87 -5.46 -2.52 -5.68
C PHE A 87 -4.04 -2.15 -5.26
N PRO A 88 -3.06 -2.18 -6.18
CA PRO A 88 -1.69 -1.80 -5.86
C PRO A 88 -1.60 -0.37 -5.32
N VAL A 89 -0.73 -0.17 -4.32
CA VAL A 89 -0.44 1.16 -3.79
C VAL A 89 0.39 1.93 -4.80
N ASN A 90 -0.05 3.15 -5.13
CA ASN A 90 0.66 4.01 -6.05
C ASN A 90 1.88 4.65 -5.38
N THR A 91 2.98 4.79 -6.11
CA THR A 91 4.24 5.35 -5.59
C THR A 91 4.44 6.83 -5.92
N ASN A 92 3.54 7.43 -6.70
CA ASN A 92 3.59 8.85 -7.06
C ASN A 92 3.12 9.72 -5.90
N ILE A 93 3.76 10.88 -5.74
CA ILE A 93 3.40 11.90 -4.73
C ILE A 93 2.47 12.99 -5.28
N THR A 94 2.20 12.99 -6.59
CA THR A 94 1.31 13.94 -7.27
C THR A 94 0.27 13.21 -8.11
N THR A 95 -1.00 13.61 -8.00
CA THR A 95 -2.07 12.97 -8.77
C THR A 95 -1.91 13.28 -10.25
N THR A 96 -1.84 12.23 -11.08
CA THR A 96 -1.73 12.36 -12.54
C THR A 96 -3.08 12.04 -13.17
N SER A 97 -3.50 12.78 -14.18
CA SER A 97 -4.76 12.53 -14.90
C SER A 97 -4.49 11.83 -16.23
N TYR A 98 -5.36 10.90 -16.58
CA TYR A 98 -5.37 10.16 -17.84
C TYR A 98 -6.67 10.42 -18.62
N ALA A 99 -6.81 9.77 -19.77
CA ALA A 99 -8.02 9.84 -20.57
C ALA A 99 -9.24 9.25 -19.82
N GLY A 100 -10.45 9.71 -20.17
CA GLY A 100 -11.69 9.12 -19.66
C GLY A 100 -11.94 9.28 -18.16
N ASN A 101 -11.54 10.42 -17.58
CA ASN A 101 -11.65 10.75 -16.14
C ASN A 101 -10.88 9.81 -15.20
N ARG A 102 -9.92 9.05 -15.74
CA ARG A 102 -9.00 8.21 -14.96
C ARG A 102 -7.87 9.04 -14.36
N THR A 103 -7.34 8.60 -13.23
CA THR A 103 -6.33 9.30 -12.45
C THR A 103 -5.46 8.35 -11.64
N LEU A 104 -4.15 8.55 -11.68
CA LEU A 104 -3.24 7.93 -10.73
C LEU A 104 -3.21 8.77 -9.44
N GLN A 105 -3.97 8.38 -8.43
CA GLN A 105 -4.03 9.09 -7.16
C GLN A 105 -2.66 9.09 -6.45
N ALA A 106 -2.28 10.21 -5.85
CA ALA A 106 -1.04 10.31 -5.08
C ALA A 106 -1.10 9.53 -3.75
N THR A 107 0.04 9.02 -3.33
CA THR A 107 0.28 8.53 -1.97
C THR A 107 1.14 9.55 -1.23
N THR A 108 0.59 10.13 -0.18
CA THR A 108 1.26 11.15 0.67
C THR A 108 1.39 10.72 2.11
N MET A 109 0.80 9.57 2.48
CA MET A 109 0.85 9.08 3.85
C MET A 109 2.26 8.65 4.24
N ASP A 110 2.67 9.08 5.42
CA ASP A 110 3.93 8.75 6.09
C ASP A 110 3.62 8.14 7.48
N SER A 111 4.51 7.31 7.99
CA SER A 111 4.56 6.81 9.38
C SER A 111 4.37 7.86 10.47
N SER A 112 4.66 9.13 10.19
CA SER A 112 4.46 10.25 11.12
C SER A 112 3.06 10.88 11.06
N ASP A 113 2.27 10.60 10.00
CA ASP A 113 0.95 11.18 9.80
C ASP A 113 -0.14 10.25 10.36
N THR A 114 -0.41 10.41 11.66
CA THR A 114 -1.39 9.58 12.36
C THR A 114 -2.82 10.10 12.27
N ALA A 115 -3.04 11.31 11.76
CA ALA A 115 -4.35 11.99 11.78
C ALA A 115 -4.92 12.28 10.39
N THR A 116 -4.06 12.49 9.39
CA THR A 116 -4.43 12.86 8.02
C THR A 116 -3.61 12.06 7.00
N GLY A 117 -3.86 12.24 5.71
CA GLY A 117 -3.07 11.64 4.64
C GLY A 117 -3.85 10.72 3.72
N GLN A 118 -3.22 10.36 2.61
CA GLN A 118 -3.84 9.50 1.60
C GLN A 118 -2.87 8.49 1.01
N ILE A 119 -3.44 7.35 0.60
CA ILE A 119 -2.79 6.26 -0.11
C ILE A 119 -3.52 6.12 -1.43
N GLY A 120 -2.84 6.46 -2.52
CA GLY A 120 -3.37 6.26 -3.86
C GLY A 120 -3.44 4.79 -4.19
N LEU A 121 -4.56 4.36 -4.77
CA LEU A 121 -4.76 2.99 -5.22
C LEU A 121 -4.85 2.94 -6.74
N SER A 122 -4.32 1.87 -7.33
CA SER A 122 -4.47 1.53 -8.74
C SER A 122 -5.65 0.60 -8.96
N GLY A 123 -6.35 0.78 -10.08
CA GLY A 123 -7.50 -0.04 -10.48
C GLY A 123 -8.80 0.75 -10.57
N ALA A 124 -9.90 0.04 -10.87
CA ALA A 124 -11.24 0.59 -10.99
C ALA A 124 -12.29 -0.44 -10.63
N LEU A 125 -13.49 0.04 -10.34
CA LEU A 125 -14.67 -0.80 -10.19
C LEU A 125 -15.78 -0.33 -11.14
N THR A 126 -16.65 -1.25 -11.52
CA THR A 126 -17.93 -0.92 -12.11
C THR A 126 -19.04 -1.45 -11.24
N MET A 127 -20.15 -0.72 -11.23
CA MET A 127 -21.35 -1.09 -10.50
C MET A 127 -22.52 -1.15 -11.47
N THR A 128 -23.46 -2.04 -11.19
CA THR A 128 -24.71 -2.17 -11.93
C THR A 128 -25.87 -2.13 -10.96
N GLY A 129 -26.93 -1.41 -11.34
CA GLY A 129 -28.17 -1.28 -10.58
C GLY A 129 -29.34 -0.93 -11.50
N ALA A 130 -30.49 -0.65 -10.90
CA ALA A 130 -31.74 -0.42 -11.65
C ALA A 130 -31.66 0.76 -12.64
N LEU A 131 -30.77 1.74 -12.39
CA LEU A 131 -30.60 2.94 -13.23
C LEU A 131 -29.48 2.80 -14.27
N GLY A 132 -28.85 1.62 -14.38
CA GLY A 132 -27.80 1.33 -15.34
C GLY A 132 -26.45 1.03 -14.70
N ASN A 133 -25.37 1.44 -15.37
CA ASN A 133 -24.00 1.18 -14.94
C ASN A 133 -23.34 2.45 -14.43
N LEU A 134 -22.58 2.31 -13.34
CA LEU A 134 -21.71 3.35 -12.79
C LEU A 134 -20.26 2.90 -12.83
N TYR A 135 -19.40 3.90 -12.94
CA TYR A 135 -17.96 3.71 -13.06
C TYR A 135 -17.30 4.54 -11.97
N PRO A 136 -17.42 4.13 -10.69
CA PRO A 136 -16.58 4.72 -9.64
C PRO A 136 -15.14 4.44 -10.03
N TYR A 137 -14.45 5.47 -10.54
CA TYR A 137 -13.18 5.32 -11.24
C TYR A 137 -12.05 4.93 -10.27
N ASP A 138 -11.07 5.81 -10.07
CA ASP A 138 -9.91 5.50 -9.26
C ASP A 138 -10.25 5.71 -7.79
N PHE A 139 -9.56 4.96 -6.94
CA PHE A 139 -9.75 5.03 -5.50
C PHE A 139 -8.50 5.56 -4.82
N LYS A 140 -8.71 6.14 -3.64
CA LYS A 140 -7.67 6.34 -2.65
C LYS A 140 -8.20 5.96 -1.28
N LEU A 141 -7.33 5.48 -0.41
CA LEU A 141 -7.62 5.47 1.01
C LEU A 141 -7.23 6.82 1.58
N GLN A 142 -8.13 7.44 2.33
CA GLN A 142 -7.89 8.73 2.95
C GLN A 142 -8.21 8.64 4.44
N LYS A 143 -7.25 9.05 5.26
CA LYS A 143 -7.43 9.18 6.70
C LYS A 143 -7.85 10.61 7.01
N PHE A 144 -8.95 10.76 7.74
CA PHE A 144 -9.43 12.06 8.19
C PHE A 144 -9.98 11.95 9.61
N SER A 145 -9.47 12.79 10.50
CA SER A 145 -9.84 12.76 11.93
C SER A 145 -9.72 11.36 12.54
N GLY A 146 -8.71 10.60 12.13
CA GLY A 146 -8.47 9.23 12.59
C GLY A 146 -9.33 8.14 11.93
N VAL A 147 -10.25 8.50 11.02
CA VAL A 147 -11.12 7.54 10.32
C VAL A 147 -10.62 7.29 8.90
N TRP A 148 -10.61 6.03 8.50
CA TRP A 148 -10.18 5.57 7.18
C TRP A 148 -11.35 5.47 6.21
N ASN A 149 -11.21 6.10 5.05
CA ASN A 149 -12.25 6.20 4.04
C ASN A 149 -11.70 5.78 2.69
N LEU A 150 -12.42 4.90 1.99
CA LEU A 150 -12.20 4.63 0.57
C LEU A 150 -12.95 5.70 -0.22
N VAL A 151 -12.19 6.56 -0.87
CA VAL A 151 -12.68 7.74 -1.56
C VAL A 151 -12.59 7.49 -3.06
N SER A 152 -13.68 7.71 -3.77
CA SER A 152 -13.66 7.69 -5.24
C SER A 152 -13.13 9.02 -5.77
N TYR A 153 -12.41 8.93 -6.88
CA TYR A 153 -12.05 10.09 -7.67
C TYR A 153 -12.79 10.04 -8.99
N ASP A 154 -13.89 10.78 -9.06
CA ASP A 154 -14.60 11.06 -10.29
C ASP A 154 -14.96 12.54 -10.34
N SER A 155 -15.28 13.04 -11.54
CA SER A 155 -15.52 14.46 -11.75
C SER A 155 -16.78 14.97 -11.03
N ALA A 156 -17.74 14.10 -10.71
CA ALA A 156 -19.02 14.45 -10.09
C ALA A 156 -18.99 14.35 -8.56
N PHE A 157 -18.31 13.34 -7.98
CA PHE A 157 -18.25 13.07 -6.55
C PHE A 157 -16.88 13.32 -5.93
N LYS A 158 -15.99 14.07 -6.60
CA LYS A 158 -14.61 14.41 -6.16
C LYS A 158 -14.43 14.42 -4.64
N ASN A 159 -13.62 13.49 -4.15
CA ASN A 159 -13.24 13.36 -2.73
C ASN A 159 -14.36 12.96 -1.76
N THR A 160 -15.48 12.41 -2.24
CA THR A 160 -16.51 11.85 -1.35
C THR A 160 -16.17 10.42 -0.93
N THR A 161 -16.49 10.10 0.32
CA THR A 161 -16.36 8.73 0.83
C THR A 161 -17.32 7.81 0.09
N PHE A 162 -16.78 6.83 -0.61
CA PHE A 162 -17.56 5.75 -1.20
C PHE A 162 -17.84 4.67 -0.15
N LEU A 163 -16.78 4.13 0.45
CA LEU A 163 -16.85 3.18 1.57
C LEU A 163 -16.04 3.72 2.75
N GLN A 164 -16.43 3.35 3.97
CA GLN A 164 -15.70 3.69 5.18
C GLN A 164 -15.20 2.42 5.86
N LEU A 165 -14.01 2.47 6.43
CA LEU A 165 -13.51 1.40 7.29
C LEU A 165 -14.03 1.59 8.71
N THR A 166 -14.59 0.52 9.25
CA THR A 166 -14.96 0.35 10.66
C THR A 166 -14.12 -0.77 11.26
N ASN A 167 -14.03 -0.81 12.59
CA ASN A 167 -13.16 -1.77 13.29
C ASN A 167 -11.72 -1.77 12.75
N ALA A 168 -11.24 -0.59 12.33
CA ALA A 168 -9.96 -0.47 11.66
C ALA A 168 -8.81 -0.79 12.62
N ILE A 169 -7.99 -1.76 12.24
CA ILE A 169 -6.74 -2.12 12.91
C ILE A 169 -5.60 -1.58 12.05
N GLU A 170 -4.88 -0.62 12.62
CA GLU A 170 -3.73 0.03 12.02
C GLU A 170 -2.48 -0.29 12.83
N SER A 171 -1.42 -0.72 12.16
CA SER A 171 -0.11 -0.90 12.79
C SER A 171 1.02 -0.54 11.84
N VAL A 172 2.15 -0.13 12.43
CA VAL A 172 3.39 0.15 11.71
C VAL A 172 4.44 -0.85 12.16
N ASN A 173 5.07 -1.54 11.22
CA ASN A 173 6.10 -2.54 11.55
C ASN A 173 7.43 -1.88 11.95
N GLY A 174 8.40 -2.68 12.39
CA GLY A 174 9.73 -2.17 12.79
C GLY A 174 10.53 -1.50 11.66
N SER A 175 10.08 -1.59 10.41
CA SER A 175 10.64 -0.92 9.24
C SER A 175 9.85 0.32 8.83
N GLY A 176 8.89 0.76 9.64
CA GLY A 176 8.07 1.95 9.36
C GLY A 176 6.95 1.70 8.34
N GLN A 177 6.70 0.46 7.93
CA GLN A 177 5.67 0.17 6.92
C GLN A 177 4.29 0.03 7.54
N LEU A 178 3.32 0.69 6.93
CA LEU A 178 1.92 0.66 7.35
C LEU A 178 1.24 -0.66 6.95
N SER A 179 0.54 -1.25 7.91
CA SER A 179 -0.48 -2.27 7.69
C SER A 179 -1.83 -1.76 8.19
N LEU A 180 -2.88 -2.00 7.43
CA LEU A 180 -4.25 -1.59 7.74
C LEU A 180 -5.21 -2.73 7.43
N SER A 181 -6.17 -2.97 8.31
CA SER A 181 -7.28 -3.89 8.02
C SER A 181 -8.55 -3.39 8.67
N GLY A 182 -9.70 -3.74 8.10
CA GLY A 182 -10.99 -3.36 8.70
C GLY A 182 -12.18 -3.77 7.85
N ASP A 183 -13.34 -3.65 8.46
CA ASP A 183 -14.63 -3.93 7.83
C ASP A 183 -15.06 -2.72 7.01
N LEU A 184 -15.54 -2.96 5.80
CA LEU A 184 -16.07 -1.90 4.95
C LEU A 184 -17.56 -1.76 5.22
N VAL A 185 -18.00 -0.52 5.41
CA VAL A 185 -19.42 -0.12 5.43
C VAL A 185 -19.66 0.91 4.34
N PHE A 186 -20.90 1.04 3.88
CA PHE A 186 -21.23 2.08 2.92
C PHE A 186 -21.12 3.45 3.57
N GLY A 187 -20.20 4.29 3.10
CA GLY A 187 -19.94 5.60 3.71
C GLY A 187 -20.88 6.70 3.21
N GLY A 188 -21.55 6.47 2.07
CA GLY A 188 -22.60 7.34 1.53
C GLY A 188 -22.20 8.81 1.33
N GLY A 189 -20.91 9.11 1.18
CA GLY A 189 -20.40 10.47 1.03
C GLY A 189 -20.33 11.30 2.31
N MET A 190 -20.28 10.68 3.50
CA MET A 190 -19.83 11.35 4.73
C MET A 190 -18.39 11.84 4.49
N SER A 191 -18.23 13.13 4.21
CA SER A 191 -16.99 13.65 3.62
C SER A 191 -15.78 13.49 4.58
N PRO A 192 -14.64 12.97 4.10
CA PRO A 192 -13.36 13.08 4.80
C PRO A 192 -12.66 14.41 4.50
N THR A 193 -13.35 15.37 3.85
CA THR A 193 -12.77 16.65 3.45
C THR A 193 -13.76 17.81 3.57
N THR A 194 -13.22 19.02 3.69
CA THR A 194 -13.95 20.28 3.54
C THR A 194 -14.32 20.59 2.09
N ALA A 195 -13.93 19.75 1.12
CA ALA A 195 -14.21 19.97 -0.30
C ALA A 195 -15.47 19.22 -0.71
N SER A 196 -16.60 19.92 -0.74
CA SER A 196 -17.84 19.44 -1.33
C SER A 196 -17.62 19.09 -2.81
N SER A 197 -18.32 18.06 -3.28
CA SER A 197 -18.47 17.84 -4.72
C SER A 197 -18.98 19.11 -5.39
N ILE A 198 -18.63 19.31 -6.68
CA ILE A 198 -18.97 20.54 -7.42
C ILE A 198 -20.49 20.78 -7.55
N PHE A 199 -21.29 19.75 -7.30
CA PHE A 199 -22.75 19.79 -7.30
C PHE A 199 -23.37 19.55 -5.92
N GLY A 200 -22.57 19.43 -4.85
CA GLY A 200 -23.06 19.04 -3.52
C GLY A 200 -23.65 17.62 -3.46
N LEU A 201 -23.41 16.80 -4.49
CA LEU A 201 -23.81 15.39 -4.55
C LEU A 201 -22.93 14.51 -3.67
N THR A 202 -23.56 13.57 -2.97
CA THR A 202 -22.92 12.47 -2.25
C THR A 202 -23.30 11.15 -2.93
N TRP A 203 -22.57 10.09 -2.62
CA TRP A 203 -22.98 8.75 -3.05
C TRP A 203 -24.37 8.38 -2.54
N SER A 204 -24.73 8.74 -1.31
CA SER A 204 -26.08 8.49 -0.80
C SER A 204 -27.16 9.24 -1.57
N SER A 205 -26.96 10.53 -1.85
CA SER A 205 -27.96 11.34 -2.56
C SER A 205 -28.13 10.92 -4.01
N PHE A 206 -27.05 10.50 -4.68
CA PHE A 206 -27.10 10.03 -6.05
C PHE A 206 -27.73 8.65 -6.19
N LEU A 207 -27.42 7.72 -5.28
CA LEU A 207 -28.00 6.37 -5.30
C LEU A 207 -29.43 6.34 -4.73
N GLY A 208 -29.95 7.47 -4.22
CA GLY A 208 -31.28 7.54 -3.61
C GLY A 208 -31.37 6.88 -2.23
N VAL A 209 -30.24 6.71 -1.55
CA VAL A 209 -30.15 6.08 -0.22
C VAL A 209 -30.51 7.11 0.85
N GLN A 210 -31.68 6.94 1.45
CA GLN A 210 -32.23 7.89 2.44
C GLN A 210 -31.66 7.71 3.86
N SER A 211 -31.07 6.55 4.16
CA SER A 211 -30.47 6.27 5.47
C SER A 211 -29.26 5.35 5.31
N ILE A 212 -28.14 5.73 5.91
CA ILE A 212 -26.92 4.94 5.91
C ILE A 212 -26.90 4.07 7.16
N ASN A 213 -26.89 2.75 6.99
CA ASN A 213 -26.69 1.81 8.08
C ASN A 213 -25.19 1.54 8.27
N GLN A 214 -24.56 2.25 9.22
CA GLN A 214 -23.13 2.07 9.52
C GLN A 214 -22.79 0.76 10.24
N ASN A 215 -23.78 -0.05 10.60
CA ASN A 215 -23.54 -1.38 11.18
C ASN A 215 -23.60 -2.50 10.11
N LEU A 216 -24.00 -2.18 8.88
CA LEU A 216 -24.06 -3.15 7.79
C LEU A 216 -22.69 -3.23 7.10
N VAL A 217 -21.95 -4.28 7.43
CA VAL A 217 -20.68 -4.62 6.78
C VAL A 217 -20.96 -5.08 5.35
N VAL A 218 -20.37 -4.38 4.38
CA VAL A 218 -20.48 -4.66 2.95
C VAL A 218 -19.23 -5.33 2.38
N GLY A 219 -18.18 -5.47 3.18
CA GLY A 219 -16.92 -6.01 2.71
C GLY A 219 -15.80 -5.94 3.73
N HIS A 220 -14.58 -6.22 3.26
CA HIS A 220 -13.36 -6.15 4.05
C HIS A 220 -12.23 -5.54 3.23
N LEU A 221 -11.40 -4.74 3.87
CA LEU A 221 -10.16 -4.21 3.30
C LEU A 221 -8.98 -4.67 4.13
N SER A 222 -7.93 -5.13 3.45
CA SER A 222 -6.63 -5.41 4.05
C SER A 222 -5.52 -4.83 3.19
N LEU A 223 -4.65 -4.04 3.80
CA LEU A 223 -3.42 -3.52 3.22
C LEU A 223 -2.26 -4.07 4.05
N ALA A 224 -1.45 -4.91 3.42
CA ALA A 224 -0.24 -5.44 4.01
C ALA A 224 0.99 -4.89 3.26
N PRO A 225 2.09 -4.60 3.98
CA PRO A 225 3.34 -4.23 3.35
C PRO A 225 3.78 -5.24 2.29
N ALA A 226 4.41 -4.77 1.22
CA ALA A 226 4.99 -5.66 0.24
C ALA A 226 6.02 -6.57 0.92
N ALA A 227 5.90 -7.89 0.73
CA ALA A 227 6.90 -8.83 1.19
C ALA A 227 8.22 -8.53 0.46
N VAL A 228 9.18 -7.93 1.17
CA VAL A 228 10.54 -7.75 0.64
C VAL A 228 11.22 -9.12 0.74
N PRO A 229 11.65 -9.74 -0.37
CA PRO A 229 12.44 -10.96 -0.29
C PRO A 229 13.69 -10.65 0.52
N VAL A 230 13.85 -11.28 1.69
CA VAL A 230 15.08 -11.18 2.46
C VAL A 230 16.19 -11.69 1.54
N PRO A 231 17.14 -10.84 1.11
CA PRO A 231 18.05 -11.22 0.05
C PRO A 231 18.83 -12.47 0.46
N ALA A 232 19.12 -13.34 -0.50
CA ALA A 232 20.09 -14.43 -0.35
C ALA A 232 21.42 -13.95 0.27
N ALA A 233 21.71 -12.64 0.20
CA ALA A 233 22.80 -12.00 0.93
C ALA A 233 22.80 -12.30 2.44
N VAL A 234 21.66 -12.37 3.15
CA VAL A 234 21.66 -12.74 4.58
C VAL A 234 22.18 -14.18 4.77
N TRP A 235 21.84 -15.08 3.85
CA TRP A 235 22.36 -16.44 3.82
C TRP A 235 23.84 -16.50 3.38
N LEU A 236 24.27 -15.64 2.45
CA LEU A 236 25.67 -15.54 2.04
C LEU A 236 26.55 -14.90 3.13
N PHE A 237 26.03 -13.92 3.87
CA PHE A 237 26.70 -13.35 5.03
C PHE A 237 26.75 -14.35 6.18
N GLY A 238 25.66 -15.08 6.45
CA GLY A 238 25.63 -16.13 7.46
C GLY A 238 26.58 -17.29 7.15
N SER A 239 26.55 -17.82 5.92
CA SER A 239 27.45 -18.89 5.48
C SER A 239 28.90 -18.42 5.35
N GLY A 240 29.14 -17.20 4.87
CA GLY A 240 30.46 -16.59 4.79
C GLY A 240 31.09 -16.38 6.18
N LEU A 241 30.31 -15.92 7.17
CA LEU A 241 30.78 -15.75 8.55
C LEU A 241 31.11 -17.09 9.21
N LEU A 242 30.25 -18.10 9.04
CA LEU A 242 30.52 -19.47 9.52
C LEU A 242 31.74 -20.08 8.84
N GLY A 243 31.92 -19.84 7.54
CA GLY A 243 33.12 -20.24 6.80
C GLY A 243 34.39 -19.60 7.36
N LEU A 244 34.34 -18.30 7.71
CA LEU A 244 35.47 -17.58 8.30
C LEU A 244 35.84 -18.12 9.69
N LEU A 245 34.84 -18.42 10.52
CA LEU A 245 35.03 -19.05 11.83
C LEU A 245 35.58 -20.49 11.72
N GLY A 246 35.22 -21.22 10.66
CA GLY A 246 35.78 -22.55 10.37
C GLY A 246 37.27 -22.49 9.98
N VAL A 247 37.66 -21.52 9.15
CA VAL A 247 39.05 -21.37 8.67
C VAL A 247 40.02 -20.98 9.79
N THR A 248 39.58 -20.21 10.79
CA THR A 248 40.44 -19.82 11.92
C THR A 248 40.84 -20.98 12.85
N ARG A 249 40.09 -22.09 12.84
CA ARG A 249 40.43 -23.29 13.64
C ARG A 249 41.47 -24.20 12.97
N GLY A 250 41.76 -24.02 11.67
CA GLY A 250 42.66 -24.88 10.90
C GLY A 250 44.16 -24.58 11.00
N LYS A 251 44.57 -23.51 11.69
CA LYS A 251 46.00 -23.14 11.83
C LYS A 251 46.71 -23.71 13.08
N ALA A 252 46.06 -24.59 13.83
CA ALA A 252 46.71 -25.34 14.88
C ALA A 252 46.87 -26.81 14.47
N LYS A 253 48.12 -27.22 14.21
CA LYS A 253 48.63 -28.58 13.97
C LYS A 253 48.75 -29.02 12.50
N PHE A 254 49.85 -28.62 11.88
CA PHE A 254 50.71 -29.58 11.18
C PHE A 254 52.17 -29.24 11.50
N SER A 255 52.71 -29.91 12.51
CA SER A 255 54.15 -30.08 12.75
C SER A 255 54.34 -31.49 13.28
N ALA A 256 54.87 -32.34 12.41
CA ALA A 256 55.72 -33.51 12.63
C ALA A 256 55.85 -34.23 11.28
#